data_AF-A0A2R3IMD8-F1
#
_entry.id   AF-A0A2R3IMD8-F1
#
_cell.length_a   1.000
_cell.length_b   1.000
_cell.length_c   1.000
_cell.angle_alpha   90.00
_cell.angle_beta   90.00
_cell.angle_gamma   90.00
#
_symmetry.space_group_name_H-M   'P 1'
#
loop_
_entity.id
_entity.type
_entity.pdbx_description
1 polymer ?
#
loop_
_entity_poly.entity_id
_entity_poly.type
_entity_poly.pdbx_seq_one_letter_code
_entity_poly.pdbx_strand_id
1 'polypeptide(L)'
;MTTKAKTKKQGTALILRTCSADLTSHGGFQWPDKIGAVVEAPDWKKDNRCGHGLHGWLFGQGDHDCSSTVGDADAKWLVVEVVIADLIALGGKVKFPRCTVRHIGDKASATQFLIANEPRAAGVAVIGATLQAGDKELCQVGAYGTATAGYEGTATAGYEGTATAGYKGTATAGDWGTATAGDEGTATAGDWGTATAGDWGTATAGDEGTATAGDEGTATAGDWGTATAGDEGTATAGDWGTATAGYEGTATAGYKGTATAGYKGTATAGYKGTATAGDWGTATAGEKGEIRIRYWDEKTERYRTVIGYIGEDGLEPNTHYRLDDNHRFVKVEG
;
A
#
# COMPACT_ATOMS: atom_id res chain seq x y z
N MET A 1 40.30 39.34 -35.35
CA MET A 1 39.36 39.05 -34.24
C MET A 1 38.83 37.63 -34.44
N THR A 2 39.37 36.66 -33.71
CA THR A 2 38.90 35.27 -33.73
C THR A 2 37.67 35.16 -32.81
N THR A 3 36.51 34.98 -33.42
CA THR A 3 35.26 34.68 -32.71
C THR A 3 35.39 33.30 -32.06
N LYS A 4 35.51 33.26 -30.73
CA LYS A 4 35.34 32.03 -29.96
C LYS A 4 33.92 31.52 -30.21
N ALA A 5 33.79 30.39 -30.89
CA ALA A 5 32.53 29.66 -30.99
C ALA A 5 32.05 29.36 -29.56
N LYS A 6 30.90 29.92 -29.17
CA LYS A 6 30.20 29.50 -27.96
C LYS A 6 29.78 28.05 -28.19
N THR A 7 30.48 27.10 -27.55
CA THR A 7 30.03 25.71 -27.46
C THR A 7 28.64 25.72 -26.85
N LYS A 8 27.63 25.33 -27.64
CA LYS A 8 26.27 25.09 -27.13
C LYS A 8 26.41 24.01 -26.05
N LYS A 9 26.15 24.36 -24.79
CA LYS A 9 26.16 23.39 -23.68
C LYS A 9 25.17 22.29 -24.07
N GLN A 10 25.66 21.06 -24.26
CA GLN A 10 24.78 19.93 -24.56
C GLN A 10 23.84 19.73 -23.37
N GLY A 11 22.56 19.53 -23.64
CA GLY A 11 21.58 19.27 -22.58
C GLY A 11 21.88 17.94 -21.90
N THR A 12 21.99 17.96 -20.58
CA THR A 12 22.17 16.77 -19.75
C THR A 12 20.94 16.50 -18.89
N ALA A 13 20.82 15.26 -18.42
CA ALA A 13 19.81 14.81 -17.47
C ALA A 13 20.46 13.97 -16.39
N LEU A 14 19.91 14.05 -15.17
CA LEU A 14 20.26 13.13 -14.10
C LEU A 14 19.39 11.87 -14.17
N ILE A 15 20.06 10.73 -14.03
CA ILE A 15 19.48 9.40 -14.04
C ILE A 15 19.74 8.76 -12.68
N LEU A 16 18.71 8.22 -12.06
CA LEU A 16 18.81 7.43 -10.84
C LEU A 16 19.02 5.96 -11.19
N ARG A 17 19.81 5.25 -10.42
CA ARG A 17 19.94 3.80 -10.54
C ARG A 17 20.43 3.19 -9.23
N THR A 18 20.30 1.88 -9.13
CA THR A 18 20.88 1.11 -8.04
C THR A 18 21.91 0.09 -8.54
N CYS A 19 22.71 -0.42 -7.62
CA CYS A 19 23.60 -1.56 -7.80
C CYS A 19 23.84 -2.24 -6.44
N SER A 20 24.52 -3.38 -6.43
CA SER A 20 24.85 -4.11 -5.21
C SER A 20 25.75 -3.27 -4.28
N ALA A 21 25.86 -3.69 -3.02
CA ALA A 21 26.64 -2.99 -1.99
C ALA A 21 28.11 -2.75 -2.38
N ASP A 22 28.69 -3.67 -3.16
CA ASP A 22 30.05 -3.62 -3.71
C ASP A 22 30.16 -2.88 -5.05
N LEU A 23 29.11 -2.16 -5.45
CA LEU A 23 28.98 -1.41 -6.71
C LEU A 23 28.95 -2.29 -7.97
N THR A 24 28.70 -3.60 -7.85
CA THR A 24 28.49 -4.49 -9.00
C THR A 24 27.07 -4.42 -9.55
N SER A 25 26.92 -4.70 -10.85
CA SER A 25 25.65 -4.73 -11.57
C SER A 25 25.54 -5.98 -12.44
N HIS A 26 24.37 -6.17 -13.07
CA HIS A 26 24.12 -7.27 -14.00
C HIS A 26 25.27 -7.48 -15.00
N GLY A 27 25.64 -8.74 -15.22
CA GLY A 27 26.78 -9.11 -16.08
C GLY A 27 28.16 -8.87 -15.44
N GLY A 28 28.23 -8.60 -14.13
CA GLY A 28 29.50 -8.37 -13.43
C GLY A 28 30.10 -6.99 -13.66
N PHE A 29 29.33 -6.04 -14.18
CA PHE A 29 29.80 -4.68 -14.43
C PHE A 29 30.08 -3.96 -13.11
N GLN A 30 31.32 -3.51 -12.92
CA GLN A 30 31.76 -2.81 -11.71
C GLN A 30 31.68 -1.29 -11.92
N TRP A 31 30.84 -0.61 -11.13
CA TRP A 31 30.84 0.85 -11.10
C TRP A 31 32.07 1.38 -10.34
N PRO A 32 32.66 2.49 -10.80
CA PRO A 32 33.73 3.13 -10.06
C PRO A 32 33.20 3.78 -8.79
N ASP A 33 33.89 3.57 -7.67
CA ASP A 33 33.61 4.26 -6.40
C ASP A 33 34.21 5.67 -6.38
N LYS A 34 33.83 6.50 -7.36
CA LYS A 34 34.38 7.84 -7.51
C LYS A 34 33.41 8.80 -8.17
N ILE A 35 33.00 9.82 -7.42
CA ILE A 35 32.26 10.96 -7.97
C ILE A 35 33.11 11.67 -9.03
N GLY A 36 32.49 12.00 -10.16
CA GLY A 36 33.13 12.59 -11.33
C GLY A 36 33.78 11.57 -12.27
N ALA A 37 33.77 10.28 -11.94
CA ALA A 37 34.23 9.24 -12.87
C ALA A 37 33.34 9.19 -14.11
N VAL A 38 33.99 9.11 -15.26
CA VAL A 38 33.34 8.83 -16.54
C VAL A 38 33.20 7.32 -16.69
N VAL A 39 32.01 6.87 -17.05
CA VAL A 39 31.69 5.45 -17.23
C VAL A 39 31.16 5.25 -18.64
N GLU A 40 31.68 4.24 -19.33
CA GLU A 40 31.26 3.85 -20.68
C GLU A 40 30.74 2.42 -20.66
N ALA A 41 29.63 2.17 -21.35
CA ALA A 41 29.10 0.84 -21.56
C ALA A 41 30.04 0.05 -22.50
N PRO A 42 30.58 -1.10 -22.05
CA PRO A 42 31.50 -1.89 -22.87
C PRO A 42 30.81 -2.55 -24.08
N ASP A 43 29.49 -2.70 -24.03
CA ASP A 43 28.69 -3.44 -25.01
C ASP A 43 27.63 -2.55 -25.69
N TRP A 44 27.82 -1.22 -25.72
CA TRP A 44 26.83 -0.29 -26.23
C TRP A 44 26.34 -0.61 -27.64
N LYS A 45 25.01 -0.61 -27.81
CA LYS A 45 24.36 -0.69 -29.11
C LYS A 45 23.20 0.29 -29.17
N LYS A 46 23.23 1.16 -30.19
CA LYS A 46 22.17 2.15 -30.47
C LYS A 46 20.97 1.50 -31.14
N ASP A 47 20.13 0.85 -30.35
CA ASP A 47 18.85 0.26 -30.75
C ASP A 47 17.80 0.40 -29.63
N ASN A 48 16.54 0.10 -29.91
CA ASN A 48 15.44 0.18 -28.94
C ASN A 48 15.23 -1.12 -28.16
N ARG A 49 16.28 -1.92 -27.95
CA ARG A 49 16.21 -3.18 -27.19
C ARG A 49 16.85 -3.02 -25.81
N CYS A 50 16.29 -3.69 -24.81
CA CYS A 50 16.89 -3.77 -23.49
C CYS A 50 18.22 -4.54 -23.55
N GLY A 51 19.19 -4.14 -22.72
CA GLY A 51 20.58 -4.59 -22.81
C GLY A 51 21.45 -3.64 -23.64
N HIS A 52 22.76 -3.92 -23.71
CA HIS A 52 23.71 -3.17 -24.53
C HIS A 52 23.78 -1.68 -24.17
N GLY A 53 24.26 -1.38 -22.97
CA GLY A 53 24.26 -0.03 -22.41
C GLY A 53 24.18 0.02 -20.89
N LEU A 54 24.47 1.19 -20.33
CA LEU A 54 24.14 1.52 -18.95
C LEU A 54 22.65 1.85 -18.87
N HIS A 55 22.03 1.57 -17.72
CA HIS A 55 20.59 1.74 -17.51
C HIS A 55 20.30 2.54 -16.24
N GLY A 56 19.12 3.16 -16.19
CA GLY A 56 18.54 3.78 -15.01
C GLY A 56 17.21 4.49 -15.31
N TRP A 57 16.71 5.21 -14.31
CA TRP A 57 15.43 5.92 -14.31
C TRP A 57 15.65 7.40 -14.59
N LEU A 58 15.09 7.88 -15.70
CA LEU A 58 15.22 9.28 -16.12
C LEU A 58 14.49 10.17 -15.11
N PHE A 59 15.20 11.14 -14.55
CA PHE A 59 14.71 12.00 -13.46
C PHE A 59 14.26 11.23 -12.21
N GLY A 60 14.65 9.97 -12.08
CA GLY A 60 14.29 9.10 -10.95
C GLY A 60 12.93 8.43 -11.05
N GLN A 61 12.17 8.61 -12.14
CA GLN A 61 10.90 7.93 -12.35
C GLN A 61 11.03 6.76 -13.33
N GLY A 62 10.19 5.75 -13.14
CA GLY A 62 10.11 4.63 -14.06
C GLY A 62 9.57 3.37 -13.42
N ASP A 63 9.89 2.26 -14.08
CA ASP A 63 9.58 0.91 -13.65
C ASP A 63 10.72 0.39 -12.76
N HIS A 64 10.40 0.11 -11.50
CA HIS A 64 11.35 -0.35 -10.50
C HIS A 64 11.76 -1.82 -10.70
N ASP A 65 10.89 -2.65 -11.31
CA ASP A 65 11.14 -4.07 -11.61
C ASP A 65 12.34 -4.28 -12.53
N CYS A 66 12.71 -3.22 -13.25
CA CYS A 66 13.92 -3.18 -14.06
C CYS A 66 15.23 -3.21 -13.26
N SER A 67 15.18 -3.16 -11.92
CA SER A 67 16.34 -3.27 -11.04
C SER A 67 16.16 -4.37 -10.01
N SER A 68 17.07 -5.33 -9.99
CA SER A 68 17.07 -6.41 -9.01
C SER A 68 17.58 -6.01 -7.62
N THR A 69 18.04 -4.76 -7.44
CA THR A 69 18.65 -4.31 -6.17
C THR A 69 17.92 -3.14 -5.52
N VAL A 70 16.80 -2.69 -6.09
CA VAL A 70 16.09 -1.51 -5.58
C VAL A 70 15.49 -1.74 -4.18
N GLY A 71 15.10 -2.97 -3.88
CA GLY A 71 14.60 -3.39 -2.57
C GLY A 71 15.68 -3.87 -1.59
N ASP A 72 16.94 -4.00 -2.02
CA ASP A 72 18.01 -4.48 -1.14
C ASP A 72 18.40 -3.40 -0.12
N ALA A 73 18.45 -3.76 1.16
CA ALA A 73 18.74 -2.82 2.25
C ALA A 73 20.13 -2.18 2.15
N ASP A 74 21.09 -2.87 1.55
CA ASP A 74 22.49 -2.44 1.40
C ASP A 74 22.85 -1.99 -0.02
N ALA A 75 21.87 -1.91 -0.93
CA ALA A 75 22.09 -1.42 -2.28
C ALA A 75 22.70 -0.02 -2.29
N LYS A 76 23.62 0.21 -3.23
CA LYS A 76 24.13 1.54 -3.53
C LYS A 76 23.23 2.21 -4.54
N TRP A 77 22.89 3.47 -4.26
CA TRP A 77 22.11 4.32 -5.13
C TRP A 77 23.03 5.36 -5.75
N LEU A 78 23.02 5.41 -7.08
CA LEU A 78 23.86 6.32 -7.86
C LEU A 78 22.98 7.30 -8.60
N VAL A 79 23.46 8.54 -8.66
CA VAL A 79 22.95 9.55 -9.59
C VAL A 79 24.02 9.79 -10.64
N VAL A 80 23.67 9.60 -11.91
CA VAL A 80 24.60 9.77 -13.02
C VAL A 80 24.08 10.82 -13.99
N GLU A 81 24.99 11.63 -14.53
CA GLU A 81 24.66 12.64 -15.54
C GLU A 81 24.92 12.08 -16.94
N VAL A 82 23.94 12.22 -17.81
CA VAL A 82 23.93 11.69 -19.18
C VAL A 82 23.58 12.79 -20.16
N VAL A 83 24.19 12.77 -21.34
CA VAL A 83 23.82 13.64 -22.46
C VAL A 83 22.45 13.20 -23.00
N ILE A 84 21.47 14.10 -23.04
CA ILE A 84 20.09 13.76 -23.39
C ILE A 84 19.98 13.14 -24.78
N ALA A 85 20.79 13.60 -25.74
CA ALA A 85 20.78 13.11 -27.12
C ALA A 85 21.19 11.62 -27.25
N ASP A 86 21.81 11.06 -26.21
CA ASP A 86 22.28 9.68 -26.18
C ASP A 86 21.30 8.74 -25.44
N LEU A 87 20.24 9.28 -24.84
CA LEU A 87 19.23 8.49 -24.13
C LEU A 87 18.32 7.75 -25.10
N ILE A 88 18.09 6.47 -24.83
CA ILE A 88 17.06 5.66 -25.49
C ILE A 88 16.04 5.22 -24.44
N ALA A 89 14.78 5.63 -24.61
CA ALA A 89 13.69 5.22 -23.74
C ALA A 89 13.24 3.79 -24.05
N LEU A 90 13.01 3.01 -22.99
CA LEU A 90 12.66 1.58 -23.07
C LEU A 90 11.35 1.26 -22.31
N GLY A 91 10.46 2.24 -22.11
CA GLY A 91 9.14 2.02 -21.51
C GLY A 91 9.19 1.72 -20.00
N GLY A 92 9.83 2.60 -19.22
CA GLY A 92 10.00 2.43 -17.76
C GLY A 92 11.45 2.67 -17.30
N LYS A 93 12.39 2.67 -18.24
CA LYS A 93 13.79 3.06 -18.00
C LYS A 93 14.38 3.71 -19.25
N VAL A 94 15.60 4.19 -19.10
CA VAL A 94 16.44 4.61 -20.23
C VAL A 94 17.70 3.78 -20.28
N LYS A 95 18.28 3.65 -21.48
CA LYS A 95 19.66 3.20 -21.67
C LYS A 95 20.53 4.26 -22.33
N PHE A 96 21.82 4.21 -22.06
CA PHE A 96 22.80 5.18 -22.54
C PHE A 96 24.22 4.59 -22.66
N PRO A 97 25.05 5.13 -23.57
CA PRO A 97 26.42 4.64 -23.81
C PRO A 97 27.40 5.08 -22.73
N ARG A 98 27.19 6.27 -22.15
CA ARG A 98 28.18 6.94 -21.31
C ARG A 98 27.51 7.85 -20.30
N CYS A 99 28.09 7.94 -19.11
CA CYS A 99 27.66 8.89 -18.09
C CYS A 99 28.84 9.42 -17.27
N THR A 100 28.58 10.43 -16.44
CA THR A 100 29.47 10.84 -15.36
C THR A 100 28.80 10.60 -14.02
N VAL A 101 29.45 9.92 -13.10
CA VAL A 101 28.92 9.71 -11.75
C VAL A 101 28.84 11.04 -11.01
N ARG A 102 27.68 11.40 -10.49
CA ARG A 102 27.44 12.65 -9.74
C ARG A 102 27.21 12.42 -8.25
N HIS A 103 26.65 11.27 -7.89
CA HIS A 103 26.46 10.86 -6.50
C HIS A 103 26.59 9.34 -6.36
N ILE A 104 27.12 8.90 -5.22
CA ILE A 104 27.12 7.50 -4.77
C ILE A 104 26.73 7.53 -3.29
N GLY A 105 25.69 6.78 -2.92
CA GLY A 105 25.24 6.76 -1.54
C GLY A 105 24.15 5.73 -1.30
N ASP A 106 23.34 6.02 -0.28
CA ASP A 106 22.11 5.31 0.03
C ASP A 106 20.89 5.92 -0.69
N LYS A 107 19.73 5.28 -0.51
CA LYS A 107 18.45 5.72 -1.09
C LYS A 107 18.12 7.18 -0.78
N ALA A 108 18.27 7.58 0.49
CA ALA A 108 17.92 8.94 0.94
C ALA A 108 18.85 10.01 0.32
N SER A 109 20.16 9.83 0.43
CA SER A 109 21.12 10.81 -0.09
C SER A 109 21.07 10.93 -1.61
N ALA A 110 20.87 9.82 -2.34
CA ALA A 110 20.79 9.84 -3.80
C ALA A 110 19.53 10.52 -4.31
N THR A 111 18.37 10.25 -3.71
CA THR A 111 17.10 10.88 -4.11
C THR A 111 17.07 12.37 -3.76
N GLN A 112 17.60 12.76 -2.59
CA GLN A 112 17.78 14.17 -2.24
C GLN A 112 18.72 14.89 -3.21
N PHE A 113 19.87 14.29 -3.53
CA PHE A 113 20.81 14.86 -4.51
C PHE A 113 20.13 15.04 -5.87
N LEU A 114 19.42 14.02 -6.35
CA LEU A 114 18.70 14.07 -7.62
C LEU A 114 17.70 15.22 -7.65
N ILE A 115 16.80 15.29 -6.66
CA ILE A 115 15.73 16.28 -6.61
C ILE A 115 16.29 17.70 -6.52
N ALA A 116 17.36 17.92 -5.76
CA ALA A 116 17.99 19.22 -5.62
C ALA A 116 18.70 19.70 -6.90
N ASN A 117 19.14 18.77 -7.77
CA ASN A 117 19.99 19.08 -8.93
C ASN A 117 19.34 18.80 -10.29
N GLU A 118 18.12 18.26 -10.29
CA GLU A 118 17.34 17.97 -11.50
C GLU A 118 15.93 18.59 -11.38
N PRO A 119 15.72 19.82 -11.86
CA PRO A 119 14.42 20.50 -11.74
C PRO A 119 13.25 19.73 -12.34
N ARG A 120 13.50 18.87 -13.33
CA ARG A 120 12.47 18.02 -13.95
C ARG A 120 11.99 16.91 -13.02
N ALA A 121 12.76 16.57 -11.97
CA ALA A 121 12.36 15.61 -10.95
C ALA A 121 11.17 16.10 -10.10
N ALA A 122 10.95 17.42 -10.00
CA ALA A 122 9.82 17.99 -9.25
C ALA A 122 8.44 17.67 -9.85
N GLY A 123 8.38 17.27 -11.13
CA GLY A 123 7.13 16.94 -11.81
C GLY A 123 6.85 15.44 -11.94
N VAL A 124 7.60 14.58 -11.23
CA VAL A 124 7.53 13.13 -11.39
C VAL A 124 7.58 12.40 -10.05
N ALA A 125 7.08 11.17 -10.03
CA ALA A 125 7.15 10.29 -8.87
C ALA A 125 8.54 9.64 -8.77
N VAL A 126 9.46 10.26 -8.04
CA VAL A 126 10.83 9.77 -7.86
C VAL A 126 10.82 8.49 -7.01
N ILE A 127 11.36 7.39 -7.55
CA ILE A 127 11.53 6.11 -6.86
C ILE A 127 12.43 6.32 -5.62
N GLY A 128 11.99 5.80 -4.48
CA GLY A 128 12.73 5.83 -3.23
C GLY A 128 12.76 7.18 -2.50
N ALA A 129 12.11 8.21 -3.04
CA ALA A 129 12.15 9.55 -2.44
C ALA A 129 11.32 9.63 -1.15
N THR A 130 11.80 10.45 -0.21
CA THR A 130 11.04 10.86 0.97
C THR A 130 10.70 12.34 0.85
N LEU A 131 9.41 12.67 0.76
CA LEU A 131 8.90 14.02 0.59
C LEU A 131 7.82 14.34 1.62
N GLN A 132 7.71 15.63 1.94
CA GLN A 132 6.67 16.16 2.82
C GLN A 132 6.06 17.41 2.19
N ALA A 133 4.74 17.50 2.22
CA ALA A 133 3.96 18.66 1.84
C ALA A 133 3.11 19.14 3.04
N GLY A 134 2.71 20.40 3.01
CA GLY A 134 1.91 21.05 4.04
C GLY A 134 0.42 20.71 3.95
N ASP A 135 -0.39 21.55 4.60
CA ASP A 135 -1.85 21.43 4.60
C ASP A 135 -2.42 21.71 3.22
N LYS A 136 -3.40 20.91 2.78
CA LYS A 136 -4.11 21.02 1.49
C LYS A 136 -3.20 20.88 0.27
N GLU A 137 -2.00 20.34 0.46
CA GLU A 137 -1.03 20.11 -0.60
C GLU A 137 -1.00 18.64 -1.04
N LEU A 138 -0.45 18.43 -2.24
CA LEU A 138 -0.21 17.11 -2.80
C LEU A 138 1.26 16.74 -2.64
N CYS A 139 1.51 15.55 -2.10
CA CYS A 139 2.83 14.94 -1.99
C CYS A 139 2.84 13.60 -2.73
N GLN A 140 3.66 13.47 -3.77
CA GLN A 140 3.73 12.25 -4.57
C GLN A 140 5.17 11.73 -4.68
N VAL A 141 5.35 10.42 -4.47
CA VAL A 141 6.63 9.71 -4.62
C VAL A 141 6.43 8.39 -5.39
N GLY A 142 7.52 7.84 -5.93
CA GLY A 142 7.50 6.57 -6.66
C GLY A 142 7.49 5.34 -5.75
N ALA A 143 7.78 4.17 -6.34
CA ALA A 143 7.97 2.93 -5.58
C ALA A 143 9.05 3.09 -4.49
N TYR A 144 8.92 2.39 -3.37
CA TYR A 144 9.81 2.44 -2.20
C TYR A 144 9.96 3.83 -1.56
N GLY A 145 9.10 4.78 -1.94
CA GLY A 145 9.11 6.15 -1.45
C GLY A 145 8.24 6.36 -0.22
N THR A 146 8.42 7.50 0.44
CA THR A 146 7.61 7.96 1.56
C THR A 146 7.04 9.35 1.25
N ALA A 147 5.71 9.49 1.23
CA ALA A 147 5.02 10.74 1.05
C ALA A 147 4.24 11.11 2.33
N THR A 148 4.43 12.33 2.82
CA THR A 148 3.67 12.88 3.95
C THR A 148 2.95 14.16 3.51
N ALA A 149 1.65 14.28 3.80
CA ALA A 149 0.86 15.49 3.58
C ALA A 149 0.11 15.92 4.85
N GLY A 150 -0.13 17.22 5.01
CA GLY A 150 -0.75 17.80 6.21
C GLY A 150 -2.28 17.62 6.29
N TYR A 151 -2.93 18.53 7.02
CA TYR A 151 -4.39 18.62 7.12
C TYR A 151 -5.03 18.79 5.74
N GLU A 152 -6.09 18.03 5.44
CA GLU A 152 -6.73 17.99 4.10
C GLU A 152 -5.72 17.71 2.95
N GLY A 153 -4.54 17.18 3.26
CA GLY A 153 -3.49 16.89 2.29
C GLY A 153 -3.71 15.58 1.55
N THR A 154 -3.05 15.42 0.39
CA THR A 154 -3.05 14.18 -0.40
C THR A 154 -1.64 13.62 -0.49
N ALA A 155 -1.42 12.42 0.05
CA ALA A 155 -0.15 11.70 -0.04
C ALA A 155 -0.30 10.47 -0.93
N THR A 156 0.58 10.31 -1.92
CA THR A 156 0.59 9.16 -2.83
C THR A 156 1.99 8.56 -2.91
N ALA A 157 2.10 7.26 -2.64
CA ALA A 157 3.33 6.47 -2.77
C ALA A 157 3.11 5.24 -3.64
N GLY A 158 4.14 4.79 -4.37
CA GLY A 158 4.05 3.64 -5.26
C GLY A 158 4.09 2.29 -4.55
N TYR A 159 4.46 1.24 -5.30
CA TYR A 159 4.75 -0.12 -4.80
C TYR A 159 5.73 -0.09 -3.62
N GLU A 160 5.48 -0.87 -2.57
CA GLU A 160 6.24 -0.86 -1.31
C GLU A 160 6.44 0.56 -0.73
N GLY A 161 5.50 1.46 -1.01
CA GLY A 161 5.52 2.86 -0.61
C GLY A 161 4.83 3.10 0.73
N THR A 162 5.15 4.22 1.36
CA THR A 162 4.46 4.70 2.57
C THR A 162 3.81 6.06 2.28
N ALA A 163 2.51 6.17 2.47
CA ALA A 163 1.76 7.41 2.34
C ALA A 163 1.09 7.77 3.67
N THR A 164 1.32 8.98 4.17
CA THR A 164 0.72 9.50 5.41
C THR A 164 0.03 10.83 5.13
N ALA A 165 -1.25 10.95 5.45
CA ALA A 165 -2.02 12.19 5.35
C ALA A 165 -2.65 12.56 6.70
N GLY A 166 -2.79 13.86 6.98
CA GLY A 166 -3.36 14.35 8.24
C GLY A 166 -4.88 14.14 8.37
N TYR A 167 -5.49 14.84 9.33
CA TYR A 167 -6.95 14.91 9.48
C TYR A 167 -7.61 15.38 8.18
N LYS A 168 -8.72 14.75 7.79
CA LYS A 168 -9.39 14.90 6.47
C LYS A 168 -8.47 14.62 5.26
N GLY A 169 -7.35 13.96 5.48
CA GLY A 169 -6.36 13.68 4.46
C GLY A 169 -6.72 12.47 3.61
N THR A 170 -6.09 12.37 2.43
CA THR A 170 -6.15 11.18 1.57
C THR A 170 -4.75 10.59 1.45
N ALA A 171 -4.59 9.33 1.83
CA ALA A 171 -3.34 8.57 1.70
C ALA A 171 -3.56 7.38 0.75
N THR A 172 -2.71 7.27 -0.28
CA THR A 172 -2.74 6.15 -1.23
C THR A 172 -1.35 5.53 -1.35
N ALA A 173 -1.25 4.22 -1.12
CA ALA A 173 -0.04 3.43 -1.34
C ALA A 173 -0.32 2.30 -2.32
N GLY A 174 0.68 1.90 -3.12
CA GLY A 174 0.57 0.77 -4.04
C GLY A 174 0.54 -0.59 -3.32
N ASP A 175 0.71 -1.67 -4.10
CA ASP A 175 0.85 -3.03 -3.55
C ASP A 175 2.04 -3.10 -2.59
N TRP A 176 1.90 -3.92 -1.54
CA TRP A 176 2.83 -4.01 -0.40
C TRP A 176 3.04 -2.68 0.33
N GLY A 177 2.20 -1.68 0.06
CA GLY A 177 2.31 -0.34 0.59
C GLY A 177 1.63 -0.16 1.94
N THR A 178 1.95 0.94 2.60
CA THR A 178 1.28 1.37 3.84
C THR A 178 0.66 2.75 3.62
N ALA A 179 -0.65 2.87 3.83
CA ALA A 179 -1.39 4.12 3.77
C ALA A 179 -2.00 4.45 5.14
N THR A 180 -1.73 5.64 5.66
CA THR A 180 -2.27 6.13 6.94
C THR A 180 -2.93 7.50 6.74
N ALA A 181 -4.20 7.63 7.11
CA ALA A 181 -4.92 8.89 7.14
C ALA A 181 -5.45 9.18 8.56
N GLY A 182 -5.52 10.46 8.94
CA GLY A 182 -6.12 10.87 10.22
C GLY A 182 -7.64 10.71 10.27
N ASP A 183 -8.29 11.25 11.30
CA ASP A 183 -9.75 11.22 11.44
C ASP A 183 -10.42 11.95 10.26
N GLU A 184 -11.62 11.50 9.90
CA GLU A 184 -12.36 11.87 8.68
C GLU A 184 -11.55 11.67 7.38
N GLY A 185 -10.46 10.89 7.44
CA GLY A 185 -9.54 10.66 6.34
C GLY A 185 -9.86 9.41 5.52
N THR A 186 -9.20 9.29 4.37
CA THR A 186 -9.27 8.12 3.48
C THR A 186 -7.90 7.51 3.29
N ALA A 187 -7.74 6.23 3.62
CA ALA A 187 -6.53 5.45 3.38
C ALA A 187 -6.81 4.31 2.39
N THR A 188 -5.97 4.19 1.36
CA THR A 188 -6.07 3.12 0.35
C THR A 188 -4.69 2.49 0.15
N ALA A 189 -4.60 1.18 0.33
CA ALA A 189 -3.41 0.40 0.01
C ALA A 189 -3.74 -0.71 -0.99
N GLY A 190 -2.78 -1.07 -1.85
CA GLY A 190 -2.94 -2.15 -2.84
C GLY A 190 -2.96 -3.55 -2.22
N ASP A 191 -2.73 -4.57 -3.04
CA ASP A 191 -2.64 -5.96 -2.60
C ASP A 191 -1.47 -6.12 -1.63
N TRP A 192 -1.61 -7.00 -0.63
CA TRP A 192 -0.67 -7.14 0.49
C TRP A 192 -0.43 -5.85 1.30
N GLY A 193 -1.25 -4.82 1.07
CA GLY A 193 -1.09 -3.51 1.66
C GLY A 193 -1.72 -3.38 3.05
N THR A 194 -1.33 -2.33 3.76
CA THR A 194 -1.94 -1.93 5.04
C THR A 194 -2.55 -0.53 4.90
N ALA A 195 -3.85 -0.40 5.16
CA ALA A 195 -4.57 0.87 5.19
C ALA A 195 -5.12 1.14 6.60
N THR A 196 -4.80 2.30 7.15
CA THR A 196 -5.28 2.76 8.47
C THR A 196 -5.91 4.14 8.35
N ALA A 197 -7.16 4.29 8.79
CA ALA A 197 -7.86 5.57 8.89
C ALA A 197 -8.33 5.80 10.33
N GLY A 198 -8.37 7.07 10.76
CA GLY A 198 -8.87 7.45 12.09
C GLY A 198 -10.39 7.31 12.23
N ASP A 199 -10.95 7.98 13.25
CA ASP A 199 -12.39 7.98 13.50
C ASP A 199 -13.13 8.65 12.33
N TRP A 200 -14.35 8.19 12.03
CA TRP A 200 -15.10 8.60 10.82
C TRP A 200 -14.35 8.36 9.50
N GLY A 201 -13.26 7.59 9.54
CA GLY A 201 -12.37 7.37 8.41
C GLY A 201 -12.80 6.20 7.53
N THR A 202 -12.23 6.16 6.33
CA THR A 202 -12.38 5.03 5.41
C THR A 202 -11.01 4.40 5.12
N ALA A 203 -10.86 3.12 5.41
CA ALA A 203 -9.68 2.32 5.10
C ALA A 203 -10.02 1.23 4.09
N THR A 204 -9.28 1.16 2.98
CA THR A 204 -9.41 0.12 1.95
C THR A 204 -8.06 -0.54 1.68
N ALA A 205 -7.99 -1.86 1.76
CA ALA A 205 -6.82 -2.65 1.39
C ALA A 205 -7.20 -3.71 0.34
N GLY A 206 -6.27 -4.04 -0.56
CA GLY A 206 -6.45 -5.06 -1.60
C GLY A 206 -6.50 -6.50 -1.05
N ASP A 207 -6.29 -7.47 -1.93
CA ASP A 207 -6.22 -8.89 -1.57
C ASP A 207 -5.03 -9.15 -0.64
N GLU A 208 -5.21 -10.05 0.32
CA GLU A 208 -4.25 -10.34 1.40
C GLU A 208 -3.87 -9.11 2.25
N GLY A 209 -4.64 -8.02 2.12
CA GLY A 209 -4.41 -6.75 2.77
C GLY A 209 -5.04 -6.62 4.16
N THR A 210 -4.63 -5.58 4.89
CA THR A 210 -5.17 -5.23 6.21
C THR A 210 -5.75 -3.82 6.18
N ALA A 211 -7.03 -3.69 6.51
CA ALA A 211 -7.74 -2.41 6.63
C ALA A 211 -8.20 -2.18 8.08
N THR A 212 -7.85 -1.03 8.66
CA THR A 212 -8.28 -0.62 10.01
C THR A 212 -8.89 0.78 9.96
N ALA A 213 -10.11 0.93 10.46
CA ALA A 213 -10.78 2.23 10.63
C ALA A 213 -11.18 2.43 12.11
N GLY A 214 -11.19 3.68 12.57
CA GLY A 214 -11.61 4.06 13.92
C GLY A 214 -13.11 3.92 14.17
N ASP A 215 -13.60 4.58 15.22
CA ASP A 215 -15.02 4.61 15.58
C ASP A 215 -15.83 5.30 14.47
N GLU A 216 -17.04 4.82 14.22
CA GLU A 216 -17.92 5.22 13.11
C GLU A 216 -17.25 5.09 11.72
N GLY A 217 -16.13 4.34 11.65
CA GLY A 217 -15.30 4.17 10.47
C GLY A 217 -15.74 3.01 9.58
N THR A 218 -15.22 3.01 8.35
CA THR A 218 -15.43 1.93 7.38
C THR A 218 -14.11 1.29 6.99
N ALA A 219 -13.98 -0.02 7.22
CA ALA A 219 -12.82 -0.82 6.82
C ALA A 219 -13.23 -1.87 5.78
N THR A 220 -12.54 -1.91 4.64
CA THR A 220 -12.73 -2.90 3.58
C THR A 220 -11.40 -3.56 3.22
N ALA A 221 -11.36 -4.90 3.23
CA ALA A 221 -10.21 -5.68 2.77
C ALA A 221 -10.65 -6.72 1.72
N GLY A 222 -9.77 -7.02 0.76
CA GLY A 222 -10.00 -7.99 -0.31
C GLY A 222 -10.08 -9.45 0.18
N ASP A 223 -9.94 -10.39 -0.76
CA ASP A 223 -9.88 -11.81 -0.46
C ASP A 223 -8.67 -12.12 0.42
N TRP A 224 -8.81 -13.05 1.37
CA TRP A 224 -7.82 -13.35 2.41
C TRP A 224 -7.46 -12.16 3.31
N GLY A 225 -8.15 -11.03 3.16
CA GLY A 225 -7.86 -9.80 3.88
C GLY A 225 -8.42 -9.78 5.30
N THR A 226 -7.93 -8.81 6.08
CA THR A 226 -8.42 -8.52 7.43
C THR A 226 -8.98 -7.09 7.48
N ALA A 227 -10.24 -6.94 7.86
CA ALA A 227 -10.90 -5.66 8.07
C ALA A 227 -11.30 -5.48 9.54
N THR A 228 -10.91 -4.37 10.16
CA THR A 228 -11.28 -4.00 11.53
C THR A 228 -11.86 -2.60 11.57
N ALA A 229 -13.05 -2.43 12.15
CA ALA A 229 -13.67 -1.14 12.40
C ALA A 229 -14.02 -0.98 13.89
N GLY A 230 -13.99 0.25 14.40
CA GLY A 230 -14.30 0.60 15.78
C GLY A 230 -15.77 0.44 16.15
N ASP A 231 -16.17 1.12 17.22
CA ASP A 231 -17.58 1.18 17.66
C ASP A 231 -18.42 1.91 16.62
N GLU A 232 -19.65 1.42 16.40
CA GLU A 232 -20.57 1.84 15.32
C GLU A 232 -19.96 1.71 13.90
N GLY A 233 -18.81 1.03 13.78
CA GLY A 233 -18.07 0.89 12.53
C GLY A 233 -18.58 -0.23 11.63
N THR A 234 -18.18 -0.17 10.37
CA THR A 234 -18.46 -1.20 9.36
C THR A 234 -17.17 -1.85 8.87
N ALA A 235 -17.05 -3.17 9.05
CA ALA A 235 -15.93 -3.97 8.56
C ALA A 235 -16.40 -4.97 7.49
N THR A 236 -15.77 -4.96 6.32
CA THR A 236 -16.04 -5.91 5.22
C THR A 236 -14.76 -6.59 4.77
N ALA A 237 -14.75 -7.92 4.73
CA ALA A 237 -13.63 -8.71 4.21
C ALA A 237 -14.12 -9.69 3.11
N GLY A 238 -13.28 -9.93 2.11
CA GLY A 238 -13.57 -10.83 0.98
C GLY A 238 -13.66 -12.31 1.36
N ASP A 239 -13.55 -13.18 0.36
CA ASP A 239 -13.52 -14.62 0.55
C ASP A 239 -12.31 -15.02 1.39
N TRP A 240 -12.51 -15.97 2.32
CA TRP A 240 -11.51 -16.37 3.32
C TRP A 240 -11.03 -15.24 4.23
N GLY A 241 -11.66 -14.07 4.17
CA GLY A 241 -11.29 -12.91 4.96
C GLY A 241 -11.82 -12.93 6.39
N THR A 242 -11.28 -12.02 7.21
CA THR A 242 -11.71 -11.79 8.59
C THR A 242 -12.22 -10.36 8.75
N ALA A 243 -13.46 -10.19 9.18
CA ALA A 243 -14.05 -8.89 9.49
C ALA A 243 -14.37 -8.78 10.98
N THR A 244 -13.94 -7.70 11.63
CA THR A 244 -14.23 -7.40 13.04
C THR A 244 -14.79 -5.99 13.19
N ALA A 245 -15.93 -5.84 13.88
CA ALA A 245 -16.53 -4.55 14.21
C ALA A 245 -16.88 -4.44 15.71
N GLY A 246 -16.81 -3.23 16.26
CA GLY A 246 -17.01 -2.92 17.68
C GLY A 246 -18.46 -2.99 18.18
N TYR A 247 -18.75 -2.27 19.26
CA TYR A 247 -20.09 -2.05 19.82
C TYR A 247 -21.03 -1.50 18.74
N GLU A 248 -22.23 -2.06 18.60
CA GLU A 248 -23.21 -1.68 17.56
C GLU A 248 -22.65 -1.72 16.11
N GLY A 249 -21.49 -2.36 15.91
CA GLY A 249 -20.81 -2.42 14.63
C GLY A 249 -21.36 -3.52 13.71
N THR A 250 -21.04 -3.39 12.41
CA THR A 250 -21.42 -4.36 11.38
C THR A 250 -20.18 -5.03 10.79
N ALA A 251 -20.10 -6.35 10.86
CA ALA A 251 -19.03 -7.15 10.28
C ALA A 251 -19.56 -8.09 9.20
N THR A 252 -18.98 -8.03 8.00
CA THR A 252 -19.34 -8.90 6.87
C THR A 252 -18.10 -9.61 6.31
N ALA A 253 -18.16 -10.93 6.16
CA ALA A 253 -17.09 -11.74 5.57
C ALA A 253 -17.61 -12.71 4.49
N GLY A 254 -16.83 -12.93 3.43
CA GLY A 254 -17.20 -13.73 2.25
C GLY A 254 -17.26 -15.26 2.48
N TYR A 255 -17.10 -16.02 1.40
CA TYR A 255 -17.03 -17.50 1.42
C TYR A 255 -15.95 -17.96 2.38
N LYS A 256 -16.28 -18.86 3.31
CA LYS A 256 -15.39 -19.34 4.38
C LYS A 256 -14.76 -18.21 5.22
N GLY A 257 -15.35 -17.03 5.20
CA GLY A 257 -14.91 -15.89 5.99
C GLY A 257 -15.34 -16.00 7.45
N THR A 258 -14.70 -15.19 8.29
CA THR A 258 -15.04 -15.03 9.70
C THR A 258 -15.48 -13.60 9.97
N ALA A 259 -16.73 -13.41 10.41
CA ALA A 259 -17.26 -12.12 10.82
C ALA A 259 -17.49 -12.09 12.34
N THR A 260 -16.97 -11.06 13.02
CA THR A 260 -17.16 -10.85 14.46
C THR A 260 -17.68 -9.43 14.72
N ALA A 261 -18.83 -9.31 15.37
CA ALA A 261 -19.40 -8.03 15.78
C ALA A 261 -19.59 -7.97 17.31
N GLY A 262 -19.43 -6.79 17.89
CA GLY A 262 -19.53 -6.54 19.33
C GLY A 262 -20.94 -6.65 19.90
N TYR A 263 -21.13 -6.08 21.10
CA TYR A 263 -22.44 -5.96 21.74
C TYR A 263 -23.41 -5.22 20.83
N LYS A 264 -24.65 -5.72 20.68
CA LYS A 264 -25.65 -5.27 19.69
C LYS A 264 -25.16 -5.23 18.23
N GLY A 265 -24.01 -5.83 17.94
CA GLY A 265 -23.45 -5.84 16.61
C GLY A 265 -24.15 -6.82 15.67
N THR A 266 -23.95 -6.62 14.37
CA THR A 266 -24.44 -7.50 13.31
C THR A 266 -23.27 -8.20 12.63
N ALA A 267 -23.23 -9.53 12.67
CA ALA A 267 -22.22 -10.34 12.01
C ALA A 267 -22.83 -11.17 10.87
N THR A 268 -22.29 -11.05 9.67
CA THR A 268 -22.72 -11.80 8.48
C THR A 268 -21.53 -12.52 7.84
N ALA A 269 -21.64 -13.83 7.66
CA ALA A 269 -20.62 -14.64 6.98
C ALA A 269 -21.19 -15.43 5.81
N GLY A 270 -20.40 -15.64 4.75
CA GLY A 270 -20.83 -16.38 3.57
C GLY A 270 -20.97 -17.90 3.76
N TYR A 271 -21.03 -18.62 2.65
CA TYR A 271 -21.05 -20.10 2.63
C TYR A 271 -19.85 -20.67 3.39
N LYS A 272 -20.09 -21.66 4.27
CA LYS A 272 -19.08 -22.22 5.20
C LYS A 272 -18.38 -21.17 6.09
N GLY A 273 -18.96 -19.99 6.23
CA GLY A 273 -18.41 -18.92 7.08
C GLY A 273 -18.80 -19.08 8.54
N THR A 274 -18.13 -18.33 9.42
CA THR A 274 -18.46 -18.23 10.85
C THR A 274 -18.87 -16.80 11.18
N ALA A 275 -20.08 -16.59 11.69
CA ALA A 275 -20.55 -15.30 12.17
C ALA A 275 -20.71 -15.31 13.69
N THR A 276 -20.00 -14.42 14.38
CA THR A 276 -20.04 -14.27 15.84
C THR A 276 -20.58 -12.89 16.21
N ALA A 277 -21.69 -12.82 16.93
CA ALA A 277 -22.25 -11.57 17.45
C ALA A 277 -22.16 -11.53 18.99
N GLY A 278 -22.04 -10.32 19.54
CA GLY A 278 -22.11 -10.07 20.98
C GLY A 278 -23.51 -10.25 21.56
N ASP A 279 -23.63 -9.95 22.85
CA ASP A 279 -24.93 -9.90 23.53
C ASP A 279 -25.84 -8.86 22.86
N TRP A 280 -27.14 -9.19 22.73
CA TRP A 280 -28.12 -8.46 21.91
C TRP A 280 -27.79 -8.34 20.41
N GLY A 281 -26.79 -9.07 19.91
CA GLY A 281 -26.37 -9.02 18.51
C GLY A 281 -27.17 -9.96 17.61
N THR A 282 -26.94 -9.78 16.31
CA THR A 282 -27.55 -10.57 15.23
C THR A 282 -26.46 -11.30 14.46
N ALA A 283 -26.63 -12.60 14.22
CA ALA A 283 -25.69 -13.42 13.45
C ALA A 283 -26.38 -14.07 12.25
N THR A 284 -25.70 -14.05 11.10
CA THR A 284 -26.17 -14.59 9.82
C THR A 284 -25.04 -15.37 9.17
N ALA A 285 -25.30 -16.59 8.72
CA ALA A 285 -24.32 -17.35 7.95
C ALA A 285 -24.96 -18.07 6.75
N GLY A 286 -24.15 -18.29 5.70
CA GLY A 286 -24.55 -19.07 4.53
C GLY A 286 -24.62 -20.58 4.80
N GLU A 287 -24.98 -21.35 3.77
CA GLU A 287 -25.07 -22.82 3.87
C GLU A 287 -23.77 -23.43 4.42
N LYS A 288 -23.89 -24.43 5.31
CA LYS A 288 -22.77 -25.08 6.02
C LYS A 288 -21.93 -24.14 6.88
N GLY A 289 -22.44 -22.93 7.16
CA GLY A 289 -21.83 -21.97 8.06
C GLY A 289 -22.20 -22.24 9.52
N GLU A 290 -21.61 -21.44 10.40
CA GLU A 290 -21.80 -21.48 11.84
C GLU A 290 -22.16 -20.09 12.36
N ILE A 291 -23.17 -19.99 13.22
CA ILE A 291 -23.53 -18.77 13.95
C ILE A 291 -23.21 -18.93 15.44
N ARG A 292 -22.66 -17.88 16.04
CA ARG A 292 -22.36 -17.80 17.47
C ARG A 292 -22.93 -16.52 18.03
N ILE A 293 -23.71 -16.60 19.10
CA ILE A 293 -24.21 -15.41 19.78
C ILE A 293 -23.87 -15.52 21.26
N ARG A 294 -23.23 -14.48 21.79
CA ARG A 294 -22.92 -14.37 23.21
C ARG A 294 -24.14 -13.84 23.97
N TYR A 295 -24.27 -14.22 25.24
CA TYR A 295 -25.23 -13.63 26.15
C TYR A 295 -24.68 -13.60 27.57
N TRP A 296 -25.18 -12.70 28.41
CA TRP A 296 -24.85 -12.65 29.83
C TRP A 296 -25.73 -13.61 30.63
N ASP A 297 -25.13 -14.61 31.29
CA ASP A 297 -25.85 -15.52 32.19
C ASP A 297 -25.83 -14.97 33.62
N GLU A 298 -26.92 -14.30 34.01
CA GLU A 298 -27.08 -13.72 35.34
C GLU A 298 -26.94 -14.75 36.49
N LYS A 299 -27.28 -16.03 36.25
CA LYS A 299 -27.21 -17.06 37.30
C LYS A 299 -25.78 -17.46 37.62
N THR A 300 -24.89 -17.40 36.62
CA THR A 300 -23.48 -17.78 36.77
C THR A 300 -22.50 -16.61 36.62
N GLU A 301 -23.03 -15.38 36.53
CA GLU A 301 -22.32 -14.11 36.40
C GLU A 301 -21.19 -14.15 35.36
N ARG A 302 -21.51 -14.69 34.18
CA ARG A 302 -20.52 -14.81 33.10
C ARG A 302 -21.17 -14.81 31.72
N TYR A 303 -20.38 -14.40 30.73
CA TYR A 303 -20.75 -14.61 29.33
C TYR A 303 -20.76 -16.09 28.97
N ARG A 304 -21.77 -16.44 28.19
CA ARG A 304 -21.97 -17.74 27.54
C ARG A 304 -22.10 -17.53 26.05
N THR A 305 -21.91 -18.59 25.28
CA THR A 305 -22.05 -18.57 23.82
C THR A 305 -22.98 -19.70 23.43
N VAL A 306 -24.01 -19.38 22.64
CA VAL A 306 -24.82 -20.39 21.95
C VAL A 306 -24.27 -20.53 20.54
N ILE A 307 -24.09 -21.77 20.09
CA ILE A 307 -23.56 -22.11 18.77
C ILE A 307 -24.67 -22.79 17.98
N GLY A 308 -24.87 -22.35 16.74
CA GLY A 308 -25.82 -22.92 15.80
C GLY A 308 -25.12 -23.28 14.48
N TYR A 309 -25.48 -24.44 13.93
CA TYR A 309 -24.95 -24.93 12.66
C TYR A 309 -26.00 -24.76 11.56
N ILE A 310 -25.68 -24.02 10.51
CA ILE A 310 -26.63 -23.72 9.44
C ILE A 310 -26.97 -24.98 8.64
N GLY A 311 -28.26 -25.31 8.55
CA GLY A 311 -28.78 -26.55 7.97
C GLY A 311 -29.17 -27.61 9.02
N GLU A 312 -28.94 -27.35 10.30
CA GLU A 312 -29.31 -28.21 11.43
C GLU A 312 -30.38 -27.52 12.32
N ASP A 313 -31.18 -28.29 13.04
CA ASP A 313 -32.15 -27.82 14.04
C ASP A 313 -33.11 -26.69 13.58
N GLY A 314 -33.40 -26.62 12.27
CA GLY A 314 -34.28 -25.60 11.68
C GLY A 314 -33.60 -24.25 11.40
N LEU A 315 -32.27 -24.17 11.51
CA LEU A 315 -31.48 -23.01 11.12
C LEU A 315 -31.31 -22.95 9.60
N GLU A 316 -31.85 -21.90 8.99
CA GLU A 316 -31.86 -21.68 7.55
C GLU A 316 -30.68 -20.78 7.12
N PRO A 317 -30.07 -21.05 5.95
CA PRO A 317 -29.01 -20.20 5.43
C PRO A 317 -29.52 -18.79 5.12
N ASN A 318 -28.61 -17.81 5.24
CA ASN A 318 -28.87 -16.39 4.94
C ASN A 318 -30.08 -15.80 5.70
N THR A 319 -30.37 -16.34 6.88
CA THR A 319 -31.43 -15.86 7.77
C THR A 319 -30.81 -15.21 8.99
N HIS A 320 -31.32 -14.05 9.38
CA HIS A 320 -30.86 -13.31 10.55
C HIS A 320 -31.38 -13.96 11.83
N TYR A 321 -30.48 -14.28 12.76
CA TYR A 321 -30.83 -14.87 14.05
C TYR A 321 -30.36 -14.00 15.22
N ARG A 322 -31.20 -13.94 16.26
CA ARG A 322 -30.83 -13.49 17.61
C ARG A 322 -31.18 -14.55 18.64
N LEU A 323 -30.78 -14.35 19.89
CA LEU A 323 -31.26 -15.16 21.02
C LEU A 323 -32.54 -14.56 21.61
N ASP A 324 -33.51 -15.41 21.95
CA ASP A 324 -34.67 -15.05 22.79
C ASP A 324 -34.33 -15.11 24.29
N ASP A 325 -35.30 -14.79 25.15
CA ASP A 325 -35.15 -14.82 26.61
C ASP A 325 -34.80 -16.21 27.19
N ASN A 326 -34.99 -17.27 26.40
CA ASN A 326 -34.61 -18.64 26.76
C ASN A 326 -33.26 -19.06 26.14
N HIS A 327 -32.52 -18.11 25.56
CA HIS A 327 -31.26 -18.29 24.85
C HIS A 327 -31.37 -19.26 23.67
N ARG A 328 -32.50 -19.24 22.96
CA ARG A 328 -32.73 -20.00 21.73
C ARG A 328 -32.67 -19.09 20.53
N PHE A 329 -32.15 -19.60 19.42
CA PHE A 329 -32.14 -18.86 18.16
C PHE A 329 -33.57 -18.60 17.67
N VAL A 330 -33.86 -17.34 17.35
CA VAL A 330 -35.11 -16.89 16.73
C VAL A 330 -34.80 -16.03 15.51
N LYS A 331 -35.60 -16.20 14.45
CA LYS A 331 -35.49 -15.40 13.23
C LYS A 331 -35.87 -13.95 13.51
N VAL A 332 -35.17 -13.01 12.89
CA VAL A 332 -35.50 -11.58 12.93
C VAL A 332 -35.52 -10.99 11.52
N GLU A 333 -36.24 -9.88 11.35
CA GLU A 333 -36.13 -9.08 10.14
C GLU A 333 -34.75 -8.37 10.15
N GLY A 334 -34.14 -8.31 8.97
CA GLY A 334 -32.84 -7.66 8.75
C GLY A 334 -32.95 -6.16 8.56
#